data_AF-A0A4Y1YJK1-F1
#
_entry.id   AF-A0A4Y1YJK1-F1
#
_cell.length_a   1.000
_cell.length_b   1.000
_cell.length_c   1.000
_cell.angle_alpha   90.00
_cell.angle_beta   90.00
_cell.angle_gamma   90.00
#
_symmetry.space_group_name_H-M   'P 1'
#
loop_
_entity.id
_entity.type
_entity.pdbx_description
1 polymer ?
#
loop_
_entity_poly.entity_id
_entity_poly.type
_entity_poly.pdbx_seq_one_letter_code
_entity_poly.pdbx_strand_id
1 'polypeptide(L)'
;MKNTEEKFGEEVLEACVAHAKEVLAEQASLIKDKKYDFAPQFKNLTIQLYLVGVMQQFYDQYEETTADAREKAFQALNHMMLKDGARVKNAKKQIAFVRKMSVLDDGDEALALALGYESKPGDRSLAEVFDHYVGESRVSKGLWNYYENGKKILLLGGLLFAMAGIWFVTIYLPESDDITILAVGLLSAFLFITPIFLIGLMIYRYKVKKDNQSDTD
;
A
#
# COMPACT_ATOMS: atom_id res chain seq x y z
N MET A 1 42.39 4.11 0.05
CA MET A 1 41.54 3.35 -0.90
C MET A 1 40.13 3.15 -0.37
N LYS A 2 39.92 2.51 0.79
CA LYS A 2 38.58 2.30 1.38
C LYS A 2 37.69 3.56 1.51
N ASN A 3 38.29 4.67 1.96
CA ASN A 3 37.60 5.95 2.17
C ASN A 3 37.23 6.69 0.85
N THR A 4 37.82 6.27 -0.28
CA THR A 4 37.54 6.88 -1.61
C THR A 4 36.44 6.11 -2.34
N GLU A 5 36.42 4.79 -2.19
CA GLU A 5 35.36 3.90 -2.73
C GLU A 5 34.03 4.10 -1.97
N GLU A 6 34.06 4.22 -0.64
CA GLU A 6 32.87 4.51 0.17
C GLU A 6 32.26 5.88 -0.20
N LYS A 7 33.11 6.90 -0.39
CA LYS A 7 32.67 8.24 -0.80
C LYS A 7 32.09 8.26 -2.21
N PHE A 8 32.71 7.55 -3.16
CA PHE A 8 32.20 7.42 -4.52
C PHE A 8 30.84 6.71 -4.54
N GLY A 9 30.67 5.65 -3.74
CA GLY A 9 29.38 4.96 -3.58
C GLY A 9 28.28 5.85 -3.01
N GLU A 10 28.61 6.71 -2.04
CA GLU A 10 27.66 7.68 -1.47
C GLU A 10 27.27 8.77 -2.49
N GLU A 11 28.22 9.25 -3.30
CA GLU A 11 27.94 10.23 -4.37
C GLU A 11 27.01 9.65 -5.45
N VAL A 12 27.23 8.39 -5.87
CA VAL A 12 26.35 7.70 -6.84
C VAL A 12 24.96 7.44 -6.24
N LEU A 13 24.89 7.06 -4.96
CA LEU A 13 23.62 6.88 -4.24
C LEU A 13 22.80 8.18 -4.19
N GLU A 14 23.43 9.29 -3.82
CA GLU A 14 22.77 10.60 -3.77
C GLU A 14 22.34 11.07 -5.16
N ALA A 15 23.15 10.82 -6.19
CA ALA A 15 22.78 11.11 -7.58
C ALA A 15 21.56 10.29 -8.04
N CYS A 16 21.52 8.99 -7.72
CA CYS A 16 20.39 8.11 -8.00
C CYS A 16 19.09 8.62 -7.33
N VAL A 17 19.18 9.00 -6.05
CA VAL A 17 18.03 9.56 -5.30
C VAL A 17 17.57 10.90 -5.89
N ALA A 18 18.51 11.77 -6.28
CA ALA A 18 18.17 13.03 -6.94
C ALA A 18 17.44 12.80 -8.27
N HIS A 19 17.99 11.92 -9.12
CA HIS A 19 17.38 11.54 -10.39
C HIS A 19 15.97 10.98 -10.22
N ALA A 20 15.78 10.04 -9.29
CA ALA A 20 14.46 9.47 -9.01
C ALA A 20 13.45 10.52 -8.53
N LYS A 21 13.88 11.52 -7.74
CA LYS A 21 13.02 12.63 -7.30
C LYS A 21 12.64 13.56 -8.45
N GLU A 22 13.54 13.81 -9.39
CA GLU A 22 13.26 14.59 -10.60
C GLU A 22 12.22 13.89 -11.48
N VAL A 23 12.43 12.60 -11.79
CA VAL A 23 11.47 11.78 -12.54
C VAL A 23 10.11 11.75 -11.82
N LEU A 24 10.10 11.56 -10.50
CA LEU A 24 8.85 11.58 -9.73
C LEU A 24 8.12 12.91 -9.83
N ALA A 25 8.84 14.04 -9.75
CA ALA A 25 8.25 15.37 -9.83
C ALA A 25 7.64 15.64 -11.22
N GLU A 26 8.33 15.21 -12.27
CA GLU A 26 7.84 15.27 -13.65
C GLU A 26 6.56 14.44 -13.81
N GLN A 27 6.61 13.15 -13.46
CA GLN A 27 5.45 12.26 -13.55
C GLN A 27 4.29 12.72 -12.66
N ALA A 28 4.58 13.26 -11.47
CA ALA A 28 3.57 13.78 -10.55
C ALA A 28 2.73 14.89 -11.19
N SER A 29 3.34 15.74 -12.02
CA SER A 29 2.62 16.80 -12.74
C SER A 29 1.64 16.22 -13.78
N LEU A 30 2.02 15.13 -14.45
CA LEU A 30 1.24 14.47 -15.50
C LEU A 30 0.05 13.68 -14.95
N ILE A 31 0.19 13.10 -13.75
CA ILE A 31 -0.88 12.31 -13.12
C ILE A 31 -1.85 13.17 -12.30
N LYS A 32 -1.47 14.40 -11.91
CA LYS A 32 -2.27 15.26 -11.04
C LYS A 32 -3.62 15.62 -11.66
N ASP A 33 -3.63 15.89 -12.97
CA ASP A 33 -4.82 16.34 -13.69
C ASP A 33 -5.82 15.21 -13.96
N LYS A 34 -5.37 13.95 -13.90
CA LYS A 34 -6.19 12.76 -14.17
C LYS A 34 -7.09 12.31 -13.01
N LYS A 35 -6.89 12.84 -11.79
CA LYS A 35 -7.74 12.60 -10.61
C LYS A 35 -8.08 11.12 -10.34
N TYR A 36 -7.10 10.23 -10.46
CA TYR A 36 -7.29 8.80 -10.20
C TYR A 36 -7.95 8.52 -8.83
N ASP A 37 -9.00 7.69 -8.83
CA ASP A 37 -9.71 7.29 -7.61
C ASP A 37 -9.12 6.02 -7.00
N PHE A 38 -7.82 6.03 -6.70
CA PHE A 38 -7.13 4.88 -6.10
C PHE A 38 -7.03 4.98 -4.58
N ALA A 39 -7.00 3.81 -3.94
CA ALA A 39 -6.66 3.69 -2.54
C ALA A 39 -5.26 4.29 -2.28
N PRO A 40 -5.06 5.08 -1.20
CA PRO A 40 -3.75 5.69 -0.94
C PRO A 40 -2.60 4.70 -0.84
N GLN A 41 -2.87 3.51 -0.27
CA GLN A 41 -1.87 2.45 -0.14
C GLN A 41 -1.44 1.87 -1.49
N PHE A 42 -2.40 1.66 -2.40
CA PHE A 42 -2.12 1.23 -3.76
C PHE A 42 -1.26 2.26 -4.48
N LYS A 43 -1.71 3.53 -4.49
CA LYS A 43 -0.97 4.64 -5.12
C LYS A 43 0.48 4.72 -4.64
N ASN A 44 0.70 4.65 -3.32
CA ASN A 44 2.04 4.72 -2.75
C ASN A 44 2.90 3.51 -3.13
N LEU A 45 2.35 2.30 -3.11
CA LEU A 45 3.07 1.09 -3.51
C LEU A 45 3.46 1.15 -4.99
N THR A 46 2.53 1.53 -5.87
CA THR A 46 2.77 1.64 -7.31
C THR A 46 3.89 2.64 -7.60
N ILE A 47 3.86 3.81 -6.96
CA ILE A 47 4.94 4.80 -7.08
C ILE A 47 6.27 4.23 -6.59
N GLN A 48 6.30 3.51 -5.47
CA GLN A 48 7.54 2.92 -4.95
C GLN A 48 8.10 1.84 -5.87
N LEU A 49 7.26 0.97 -6.43
CA LEU A 49 7.68 -0.02 -7.41
C LEU A 49 8.25 0.63 -8.68
N TYR A 50 7.56 1.66 -9.16
CA TYR A 50 8.03 2.47 -10.29
C TYR A 50 9.39 3.11 -10.04
N LEU A 51 9.58 3.72 -8.87
CA LEU A 51 10.87 4.33 -8.50
C LEU A 51 11.99 3.30 -8.37
N VAL A 52 11.70 2.06 -7.94
CA VAL A 52 12.70 0.97 -7.95
C VAL A 52 13.16 0.69 -9.38
N GLY A 53 12.24 0.64 -10.35
CA GLY A 53 12.59 0.50 -11.77
C GLY A 53 13.50 1.63 -12.27
N VAL A 54 13.12 2.88 -12.00
CA VAL A 54 13.92 4.07 -12.37
C VAL A 54 15.32 4.03 -11.75
N MET A 55 15.41 3.71 -10.46
CA MET A 55 16.68 3.62 -9.75
C MET A 55 17.53 2.46 -10.27
N GLN A 56 16.92 1.32 -10.63
CA GLN A 56 17.64 0.18 -11.20
C GLN A 56 18.22 0.54 -12.56
N GLN A 57 17.44 1.19 -13.43
CA GLN A 57 17.92 1.69 -14.72
C GLN A 57 19.10 2.66 -14.56
N PHE A 58 19.04 3.55 -13.56
CA PHE A 58 20.15 4.45 -13.24
C PHE A 58 21.43 3.67 -12.88
N TYR A 59 21.34 2.66 -12.02
CA TYR A 59 22.51 1.86 -11.64
C TYR A 59 23.08 1.04 -12.81
N ASP A 60 22.22 0.49 -13.67
CA ASP A 60 22.65 -0.23 -14.87
C ASP A 60 23.41 0.66 -15.88
N GLN A 61 23.14 1.97 -15.88
CA GLN A 61 23.87 2.93 -16.72
C GLN A 61 25.20 3.38 -16.11
N TYR A 62 25.36 3.30 -14.79
CA TYR A 62 26.52 3.82 -14.06
C TYR A 62 27.57 2.76 -13.71
N GLU A 63 27.23 1.48 -13.65
CA GLU A 63 28.16 0.41 -13.28
C GLU A 63 28.24 -0.71 -14.34
N GLU A 64 29.46 -1.16 -14.66
CA GLU A 64 29.71 -2.24 -15.64
C GLU A 64 29.19 -3.63 -15.20
N THR A 65 28.81 -3.80 -13.93
CA THR A 65 28.33 -5.07 -13.37
C THR A 65 26.86 -4.99 -12.95
N THR A 66 26.00 -5.58 -13.78
CA THR A 66 24.53 -5.65 -13.68
C THR A 66 23.99 -6.50 -12.53
N ALA A 67 24.86 -7.27 -11.85
CA ALA A 67 24.41 -8.28 -10.88
C ALA A 67 23.82 -7.72 -9.57
N ASP A 68 23.99 -6.43 -9.27
CA ASP A 68 23.57 -5.81 -8.00
C ASP A 68 22.67 -4.56 -8.17
N ALA A 69 22.34 -4.15 -9.40
CA ALA A 69 21.62 -2.89 -9.67
C ALA A 69 20.22 -2.83 -9.01
N ARG A 70 19.49 -3.95 -9.03
CA ARG A 70 18.16 -4.05 -8.40
C ARG A 70 18.22 -3.98 -6.88
N GLU A 71 19.22 -4.61 -6.26
CA GLU A 71 19.39 -4.52 -4.81
C GLU A 71 19.83 -3.11 -4.40
N LYS A 72 20.73 -2.48 -5.16
CA LYS A 72 21.10 -1.07 -4.99
C LYS A 72 19.90 -0.14 -5.15
N ALA A 73 18.98 -0.41 -6.08
CA ALA A 73 17.73 0.34 -6.21
C ALA A 73 16.86 0.27 -4.94
N PHE A 74 16.74 -0.92 -4.32
CA PHE A 74 16.05 -1.04 -3.02
C PHE A 74 16.78 -0.30 -1.89
N GLN A 75 18.11 -0.30 -1.89
CA GLN A 75 18.90 0.46 -0.93
C GLN A 75 18.73 1.97 -1.12
N ALA A 76 18.71 2.45 -2.36
CA ALA A 76 18.45 3.84 -2.72
C ALA A 76 17.04 4.28 -2.31
N LEU A 77 16.02 3.44 -2.57
CA LEU A 77 14.67 3.71 -2.09
C LEU A 77 14.62 3.78 -0.56
N ASN A 78 15.30 2.86 0.14
CA ASN A 78 15.39 2.89 1.60
C ASN A 78 16.06 4.18 2.11
N HIS A 79 17.18 4.57 1.51
CA HIS A 79 17.91 5.79 1.84
C HIS A 79 17.03 7.04 1.63
N MET A 80 16.33 7.10 0.49
CA MET A 80 15.38 8.17 0.20
C MET A 80 14.29 8.26 1.27
N MET A 81 13.68 7.13 1.66
CA MET A 81 12.65 7.11 2.71
C MET A 81 13.18 7.61 4.06
N LEU A 82 14.40 7.24 4.44
CA LEU A 82 15.02 7.69 5.70
C LEU A 82 15.30 9.20 5.67
N LYS A 83 15.83 9.70 4.55
CA LYS A 83 16.09 11.13 4.32
C LYS A 83 14.80 11.97 4.36
N ASP A 84 13.70 11.40 3.88
CA ASP A 84 12.37 12.02 3.92
C ASP A 84 11.67 11.87 5.29
N GLY A 85 12.37 11.34 6.32
CA GLY A 85 11.91 11.31 7.71
C GLY A 85 11.21 10.02 8.15
N ALA A 86 11.23 8.96 7.34
CA ALA A 86 10.69 7.67 7.76
C ALA A 86 11.52 7.07 8.92
N ARG A 87 10.83 6.48 9.92
CA ARG A 87 11.50 5.72 10.97
C ARG A 87 12.19 4.49 10.38
N VAL A 88 13.41 4.18 10.83
CA VAL A 88 14.22 3.04 10.35
C VAL A 88 13.43 1.73 10.26
N LYS A 89 12.67 1.38 11.30
CA LYS A 89 11.86 0.16 11.33
C LYS A 89 10.76 0.15 10.25
N ASN A 90 10.14 1.31 10.00
CA ASN A 90 9.07 1.45 9.03
C ASN A 90 9.62 1.40 7.60
N ALA A 91 10.74 2.08 7.34
CA ALA A 91 11.42 2.04 6.05
C ALA A 91 11.82 0.59 5.69
N LYS A 92 12.51 -0.12 6.59
CA LYS A 92 12.88 -1.53 6.37
C LYS A 92 11.67 -2.43 6.09
N LYS A 93 10.59 -2.29 6.86
CA LYS A 93 9.36 -3.07 6.64
C LYS A 93 8.73 -2.76 5.28
N GLN A 94 8.71 -1.48 4.90
CA GLN A 94 8.16 -1.07 3.61
C GLN A 94 8.99 -1.61 2.46
N ILE A 95 10.32 -1.53 2.53
CA ILE A 95 11.22 -2.04 1.49
C ILE A 95 11.07 -3.55 1.32
N ALA A 96 10.98 -4.31 2.42
CA ALA A 96 10.70 -5.74 2.35
C ALA A 96 9.35 -6.04 1.66
N PHE A 97 8.34 -5.21 1.92
CA PHE A 97 7.04 -5.33 1.27
C PHE A 97 7.09 -4.98 -0.22
N VAL A 98 7.71 -3.86 -0.60
CA VAL A 98 7.91 -3.45 -2.00
C VAL A 98 8.68 -4.53 -2.75
N ARG A 99 9.75 -5.08 -2.16
CA ARG A 99 10.53 -6.18 -2.73
C ARG A 99 9.65 -7.40 -3.01
N LYS A 100 8.83 -7.81 -2.04
CA LYS A 100 7.88 -8.91 -2.24
C LYS A 100 6.89 -8.64 -3.36
N MET A 101 6.41 -7.40 -3.48
CA MET A 101 5.44 -7.00 -4.51
C MET A 101 6.06 -6.68 -5.87
N SER A 102 7.39 -6.76 -5.99
CA SER A 102 8.11 -6.46 -7.23
C SER A 102 8.14 -7.62 -8.23
N VAL A 103 7.75 -8.82 -7.76
CA VAL A 103 7.66 -10.04 -8.55
C VAL A 103 6.26 -10.62 -8.33
N LEU A 104 5.58 -10.95 -9.42
CA LEU A 104 4.25 -11.55 -9.46
C LEU A 104 4.33 -13.05 -9.19
N ASP A 105 3.18 -13.69 -8.96
CA ASP A 105 3.13 -15.12 -8.60
C ASP A 105 3.58 -16.05 -9.74
N ASP A 106 3.55 -15.57 -10.99
CA ASP A 106 4.07 -16.24 -12.18
C ASP A 106 5.58 -16.02 -12.40
N GLY A 107 6.22 -15.18 -11.58
CA GLY A 107 7.64 -14.84 -11.67
C GLY A 107 7.93 -13.60 -12.52
N ASP A 108 6.92 -13.00 -13.15
CA ASP A 108 7.09 -11.78 -13.93
C ASP A 108 7.26 -10.55 -13.04
N GLU A 109 7.87 -9.50 -13.56
CA GLU A 109 8.03 -8.25 -12.83
C GLU A 109 6.72 -7.50 -12.75
N ALA A 110 6.50 -6.80 -11.62
CA ALA A 110 5.35 -5.92 -11.50
C ALA A 110 5.40 -4.83 -12.59
N LEU A 111 4.27 -4.59 -13.26
CA LEU A 111 4.15 -3.61 -14.37
C LEU A 111 4.76 -2.24 -14.03
N ALA A 112 4.51 -1.76 -12.80
CA ALA A 112 5.07 -0.50 -12.32
C ALA A 112 6.61 -0.48 -12.34
N LEU A 113 7.24 -1.58 -11.91
CA LEU A 113 8.70 -1.71 -11.91
C LEU A 113 9.24 -1.75 -13.34
N ALA A 114 8.64 -2.57 -14.22
CA ALA A 114 9.06 -2.67 -15.61
C ALA A 114 8.96 -1.32 -16.35
N LEU A 115 7.82 -0.64 -16.26
CA LEU A 115 7.65 0.69 -16.86
C LEU A 115 8.51 1.77 -16.21
N GLY A 116 8.85 1.61 -14.92
CA GLY A 116 9.85 2.45 -14.27
C GLY A 116 11.25 2.25 -14.84
N TYR A 117 11.64 1.01 -15.13
CA TYR A 117 12.93 0.67 -15.73
C TYR A 117 13.06 1.19 -17.16
N GLU A 118 11.98 1.19 -17.92
CA GLU A 118 11.94 1.72 -19.28
C GLU A 118 11.73 3.24 -19.34
N SER A 119 11.66 3.91 -18.18
CA SER A 119 11.35 5.33 -18.10
C SER A 119 12.38 6.19 -18.85
N LYS A 120 11.88 7.24 -19.48
CA LYS A 120 12.63 8.28 -20.17
C LYS A 120 12.16 9.67 -19.72
N PRO A 121 13.06 10.67 -19.72
CA PRO A 121 12.65 12.07 -19.52
C PRO A 121 11.53 12.47 -20.48
N GLY A 122 10.49 13.15 -19.99
CA GLY A 122 9.35 13.58 -20.79
C GLY A 122 8.28 12.51 -21.05
N ASP A 123 8.47 11.27 -20.59
CA ASP A 123 7.50 10.21 -20.85
C ASP A 123 6.25 10.31 -19.96
N ARG A 124 5.29 9.41 -20.18
CA ARG A 124 4.06 9.29 -19.37
C ARG A 124 3.95 7.93 -18.70
N SER A 125 5.08 7.26 -18.45
CA SER A 125 5.15 5.86 -18.03
C SER A 125 4.40 5.60 -16.72
N LEU A 126 4.53 6.47 -15.71
CA LEU A 126 3.77 6.31 -14.46
C LEU A 126 2.26 6.54 -14.67
N ALA A 127 1.88 7.44 -15.57
CA ALA A 127 0.48 7.65 -15.91
C ALA A 127 -0.10 6.44 -16.66
N GLU A 128 0.69 5.79 -17.50
CA GLU A 128 0.33 4.55 -18.20
C GLU A 128 0.13 3.39 -17.22
N VAL A 129 1.04 3.22 -16.24
CA VAL A 129 0.85 2.28 -15.13
C VAL A 129 -0.49 2.51 -14.45
N PHE A 130 -0.82 3.77 -14.12
CA PHE A 130 -2.09 4.07 -13.46
C PHE A 130 -3.30 3.90 -14.37
N ASP A 131 -3.21 4.25 -15.65
CA ASP A 131 -4.27 4.06 -16.62
C ASP A 131 -4.65 2.57 -16.76
N HIS A 132 -3.67 1.67 -16.67
CA HIS A 132 -3.90 0.22 -16.69
C HIS A 132 -4.83 -0.26 -15.56
N TYR A 133 -4.83 0.41 -14.42
CA TYR A 133 -5.68 0.06 -13.27
C TYR A 133 -6.96 0.89 -13.18
N VAL A 134 -7.23 1.79 -14.12
CA VAL A 134 -8.49 2.54 -14.15
C VAL A 134 -9.64 1.58 -14.39
N GLY A 135 -10.62 1.58 -13.48
CA GLY A 135 -11.78 0.70 -13.54
C GLY A 135 -11.65 -0.56 -12.69
N GLU A 136 -10.45 -0.92 -12.25
CA GLU A 136 -10.23 -2.07 -11.35
C GLU A 136 -10.78 -1.75 -9.95
N SER A 137 -11.85 -2.43 -9.54
CA SER A 137 -12.56 -2.07 -8.31
C SER A 137 -11.75 -2.39 -7.06
N ARG A 138 -10.81 -3.35 -7.14
CA ARG A 138 -9.94 -3.77 -6.03
C ARG A 138 -8.99 -2.68 -5.57
N VAL A 139 -8.57 -1.80 -6.48
CA VAL A 139 -7.64 -0.70 -6.18
C VAL A 139 -8.37 0.63 -5.94
N SER A 140 -9.69 0.64 -6.08
CA SER A 140 -10.50 1.85 -5.95
C SER A 140 -10.50 2.43 -4.53
N LYS A 141 -10.52 3.76 -4.44
CA LYS A 141 -10.68 4.50 -3.18
C LYS A 141 -12.05 4.24 -2.55
N GLY A 142 -13.08 4.01 -3.37
CA GLY A 142 -14.42 3.67 -2.89
C GLY A 142 -14.43 2.39 -2.05
N LEU A 143 -13.80 1.31 -2.54
CA LEU A 143 -13.66 0.06 -1.78
C LEU A 143 -12.79 0.25 -0.53
N TRP A 144 -11.71 1.03 -0.64
CA TRP A 144 -10.85 1.37 0.48
C TRP A 144 -11.59 2.11 1.60
N ASN A 145 -12.34 3.15 1.25
CA ASN A 145 -13.14 3.93 2.20
C ASN A 145 -14.21 3.04 2.86
N TYR A 146 -14.84 2.14 2.11
CA TYR A 146 -15.78 1.18 2.67
C TYR A 146 -15.12 0.27 3.71
N TYR A 147 -13.92 -0.23 3.43
CA TYR A 147 -13.16 -1.05 4.36
C TYR A 147 -12.71 -0.30 5.62
N GLU A 148 -12.13 0.90 5.46
CA GLU A 148 -11.70 1.74 6.59
C GLU A 148 -12.87 2.21 7.46
N ASN A 149 -13.97 2.65 6.83
CA ASN A 149 -15.18 3.03 7.57
C ASN A 149 -15.83 1.81 8.22
N GLY A 150 -15.81 0.64 7.57
CA GLY A 150 -16.27 -0.63 8.11
C GLY A 150 -15.54 -1.00 9.40
N LYS A 151 -14.21 -0.86 9.46
CA LYS A 151 -13.44 -1.08 10.70
C LYS A 151 -13.89 -0.16 11.83
N LYS A 152 -14.08 1.14 11.54
CA LYS A 152 -14.52 2.12 12.55
C LYS A 152 -15.92 1.80 13.05
N ILE A 153 -16.85 1.43 12.16
CA ILE A 153 -18.21 1.03 12.52
C ILE A 153 -18.20 -0.24 13.38
N LEU A 154 -17.38 -1.24 13.02
CA LEU A 154 -17.25 -2.47 13.79
C LEU A 154 -16.69 -2.21 15.19
N LEU A 155 -15.63 -1.40 15.31
CA LEU A 155 -15.02 -1.09 16.60
C LEU A 155 -15.92 -0.22 17.48
N LEU A 156 -16.40 0.92 16.96
CA LEU A 156 -17.23 1.85 17.73
C LEU A 156 -18.62 1.28 18.01
N GLY A 157 -19.24 0.65 17.01
CA GLY A 157 -20.53 0.00 17.18
C GLY A 157 -20.45 -1.21 18.11
N GLY A 158 -19.43 -2.07 17.95
CA GLY A 158 -19.19 -3.18 18.88
C GLY A 158 -19.02 -2.70 20.32
N LEU A 159 -18.26 -1.63 20.55
CA LEU A 159 -18.07 -1.03 21.87
C LEU A 159 -19.38 -0.47 22.45
N LEU A 160 -20.17 0.25 21.64
CA LEU A 160 -21.48 0.78 22.06
C LEU A 160 -22.45 -0.34 22.46
N PHE A 161 -22.53 -1.41 21.67
CA PHE A 161 -23.37 -2.56 21.98
C PHE A 161 -22.86 -3.35 23.19
N ALA A 162 -21.54 -3.40 23.42
CA ALA A 162 -20.99 -3.95 24.66
C ALA A 162 -21.44 -3.14 25.88
N MET A 163 -21.33 -1.81 25.82
CA MET A 163 -21.78 -0.94 26.90
C MET A 163 -23.28 -1.05 27.14
N ALA A 164 -24.10 -1.12 26.09
CA ALA A 164 -25.53 -1.30 26.20
C ALA A 164 -25.89 -2.64 26.88
N GLY A 165 -25.20 -3.72 26.51
CA GLY A 165 -25.37 -5.03 27.15
C GLY A 165 -24.99 -5.00 28.64
N ILE A 166 -23.87 -4.36 28.99
CA ILE A 166 -23.45 -4.17 30.38
C ILE A 166 -24.51 -3.38 31.16
N TRP A 167 -24.92 -2.21 30.66
CA TRP A 167 -25.94 -1.37 31.30
C TRP A 167 -27.27 -2.09 31.48
N PHE A 168 -27.69 -2.86 30.47
CA PHE A 168 -28.92 -3.64 30.55
C PHE A 168 -28.86 -4.62 31.72
N VAL A 169 -27.77 -5.38 31.87
CA VAL A 169 -27.64 -6.32 33.00
C VAL A 169 -27.54 -5.57 34.33
N THR A 170 -26.75 -4.50 34.41
CA THR A 170 -26.60 -3.74 35.66
C THR A 170 -27.91 -3.11 36.15
N ILE A 171 -28.76 -2.61 35.24
CA ILE A 171 -30.04 -1.97 35.61
C ILE A 171 -31.11 -3.01 35.97
N TYR A 172 -31.23 -4.07 35.17
CA TYR A 172 -32.36 -5.00 35.27
C TYR A 172 -32.05 -6.27 36.07
N LEU A 173 -30.77 -6.63 36.23
CA LEU A 173 -30.29 -7.82 36.94
C LEU A 173 -29.09 -7.46 37.85
N PRO A 174 -29.28 -6.57 38.84
CA PRO A 174 -28.19 -6.02 39.65
C PRO A 174 -27.47 -7.05 40.53
N GLU A 175 -28.06 -8.23 40.76
CA GLU A 175 -27.46 -9.34 41.51
C GLU A 175 -26.54 -10.23 40.65
N SER A 176 -26.36 -9.90 39.37
CA SER A 176 -25.49 -10.67 38.47
C SER A 176 -24.02 -10.53 38.84
N ASP A 177 -23.29 -11.65 38.81
CA ASP A 177 -21.84 -11.66 38.97
C ASP A 177 -21.14 -10.83 37.88
N ASP A 178 -19.99 -10.23 38.24
CA ASP A 178 -19.17 -9.40 37.33
C ASP A 178 -18.82 -10.12 36.01
N ILE A 179 -18.59 -11.43 36.06
CA ILE A 179 -18.30 -12.27 34.89
C ILE A 179 -19.52 -12.32 33.95
N THR A 180 -20.72 -12.42 34.50
CA THR A 180 -21.98 -12.46 33.75
C THR A 180 -22.23 -11.12 33.06
N ILE A 181 -21.99 -10.01 33.75
CA ILE A 181 -22.10 -8.65 33.20
C ILE A 181 -21.15 -8.47 32.01
N LEU A 182 -19.89 -8.88 32.16
CA LEU A 182 -18.89 -8.81 31.09
C LEU A 182 -19.25 -9.71 29.91
N ALA A 183 -19.72 -10.93 30.17
CA ALA A 183 -20.11 -11.90 29.15
C ALA A 183 -21.27 -11.38 28.29
N VAL A 184 -22.27 -10.75 28.89
CA VAL A 184 -23.41 -10.17 28.15
C VAL A 184 -22.97 -8.97 27.31
N GLY A 185 -22.06 -8.14 27.82
CA GLY A 185 -21.43 -7.08 27.02
C GLY A 185 -20.71 -7.65 25.79
N LEU A 186 -19.86 -8.64 25.98
CA LEU A 186 -19.12 -9.29 24.87
C LEU A 186 -20.07 -9.96 23.86
N LEU A 187 -21.10 -10.66 24.34
CA LEU A 187 -22.12 -11.29 23.50
C LEU A 187 -22.85 -10.25 22.65
N SER A 188 -23.23 -9.12 23.25
CA SER A 188 -23.92 -8.03 22.57
C SER A 188 -23.06 -7.40 21.47
N ALA A 189 -21.77 -7.18 21.74
CA ALA A 189 -20.81 -6.73 20.74
C ALA A 189 -20.67 -7.74 19.59
N PHE A 190 -20.55 -9.03 19.92
CA PHE A 190 -20.38 -10.09 18.95
C PHE A 190 -21.59 -10.22 18.01
N LEU A 191 -22.81 -10.14 18.56
CA LEU A 191 -24.05 -10.19 17.79
C LEU A 191 -24.19 -8.98 16.85
N PHE A 192 -23.64 -7.83 17.20
CA PHE A 192 -23.60 -6.66 16.31
C PHE A 192 -22.54 -6.80 15.20
N ILE A 193 -21.35 -7.27 15.53
CA ILE A 193 -20.21 -7.38 14.61
C ILE A 193 -20.49 -8.40 13.49
N THR A 194 -21.06 -9.56 13.85
CA THR A 194 -21.28 -10.69 12.94
C THR A 194 -22.07 -10.34 11.67
N PRO A 195 -23.29 -9.77 11.75
CA PRO A 195 -24.07 -9.45 10.55
C PRO A 195 -23.41 -8.37 9.67
N ILE A 196 -22.77 -7.37 10.28
CA ILE A 196 -22.07 -6.31 9.53
C ILE A 196 -20.90 -6.91 8.75
N PHE A 197 -20.14 -7.80 9.38
CA PHE A 197 -19.05 -8.52 8.72
C PHE A 197 -19.54 -9.37 7.54
N LEU A 198 -20.65 -10.09 7.71
CA LEU A 198 -21.25 -10.89 6.63
C LEU A 198 -21.71 -10.04 5.44
N ILE A 199 -22.38 -8.90 5.71
CA ILE A 199 -22.81 -7.96 4.65
C ILE A 199 -21.59 -7.41 3.90
N GLY A 200 -20.55 -7.00 4.63
CA GLY A 200 -19.30 -6.52 4.01
C GLY A 200 -18.63 -7.57 3.14
N LEU A 201 -18.59 -8.83 3.60
CA LEU A 201 -18.05 -9.95 2.84
C LEU A 201 -18.87 -10.24 1.58
N MET A 202 -20.20 -10.11 1.65
CA MET A 202 -21.08 -10.29 0.50
C MET A 202 -20.87 -9.20 -0.56
N ILE A 203 -20.77 -7.94 -0.14
CA ILE A 203 -20.48 -6.80 -1.05
C ILE A 203 -19.11 -6.97 -1.72
N TYR A 204 -18.10 -7.36 -0.95
CA TYR A 204 -16.76 -7.63 -1.47
C TYR A 204 -16.80 -8.74 -2.54
N ARG A 205 -17.42 -9.89 -2.23
CA ARG A 205 -17.57 -10.99 -3.19
C ARG A 205 -18.31 -10.57 -4.45
N TYR A 206 -19.37 -9.77 -4.31
CA TYR A 206 -20.15 -9.31 -5.46
C TYR A 206 -19.34 -8.39 -6.38
N LYS A 207 -18.60 -7.43 -5.82
CA LYS A 207 -17.76 -6.52 -6.61
C LYS A 207 -16.61 -7.24 -7.31
N VAL A 208 -15.87 -8.09 -6.59
CA VAL A 208 -14.74 -8.85 -7.18
C VAL A 208 -15.23 -9.83 -8.24
N LYS A 209 -16.38 -10.49 -8.04
CA LYS A 209 -16.93 -11.41 -9.04
C LYS A 209 -17.38 -10.69 -10.32
N LYS A 210 -17.84 -9.44 -10.21
CA LYS A 210 -18.27 -8.65 -11.37
C LYS A 210 -17.10 -8.25 -12.26
N ASP A 211 -15.97 -7.87 -11.68
CA ASP A 211 -14.77 -7.49 -12.45
C ASP A 211 -14.20 -8.69 -13.24
N ASN A 212 -14.18 -9.89 -12.64
CA ASN A 212 -13.78 -11.11 -13.36
C ASN A 212 -14.71 -11.49 -14.52
N GLN A 213 -15.95 -10.98 -14.52
CA GLN A 213 -16.96 -11.32 -15.54
C GLN A 213 -16.91 -10.34 -16.73
N SER A 214 -16.41 -9.11 -16.53
CA SER A 214 -16.18 -8.15 -17.62
C SER A 214 -14.94 -8.45 -18.47
N ASP A 215 -14.03 -9.30 -17.99
CA ASP A 215 -12.86 -9.75 -18.77
C ASP A 215 -13.16 -10.94 -19.69
N THR A 216 -14.42 -11.42 -19.73
CA THR A 216 -14.83 -12.58 -20.53
C THR A 216 -15.82 -12.26 -21.67
N ASP A 217 -16.11 -10.98 -21.92
CA ASP A 217 -16.98 -10.52 -23.02
C ASP A 217 -16.18 -9.76 -24.11
#